data_AF-A0A1G9JW03-F1
#
_entry.id   AF-A0A1G9JW03-F1
#
_cell.length_a   1.000
_cell.length_b   1.000
_cell.length_c   1.000
_cell.angle_alpha   90.00
_cell.angle_beta   90.00
_cell.angle_gamma   90.00
#
_symmetry.space_group_name_H-M   'P 1'
#
loop_
_entity.id
_entity.type
_entity.pdbx_description
1 polymer ?
#
loop_
_entity_poly.entity_id
_entity_poly.type
_entity_poly.pdbx_seq_one_letter_code
_entity_poly.pdbx_strand_id
1 'polypeptide(L)' 'MPVLDPHPKNSQKKLLAVFGAMMAVTVIIAIIATIASP' A
#
# COMPACT_ATOMS: atom_id res chain seq x y z
N MET A 1 -5.41 -18.39 -23.24
CA MET A 1 -6.48 -17.50 -22.77
C MET A 1 -5.85 -16.30 -22.08
N PRO A 2 -6.29 -15.05 -22.33
CA PRO A 2 -5.78 -13.89 -21.60
C PRO A 2 -6.16 -14.04 -20.11
N VAL A 3 -5.16 -14.02 -19.22
CA VAL A 3 -5.36 -14.15 -17.76
C VAL A 3 -5.87 -12.84 -17.13
N LEU A 4 -5.72 -11.72 -17.85
CA LEU A 4 -6.06 -10.39 -17.38
C LEU A 4 -7.35 -9.90 -18.05
N ASP A 5 -8.23 -9.30 -17.25
CA ASP A 5 -9.38 -8.56 -17.75
C ASP A 5 -8.89 -7.25 -18.39
N PRO A 6 -9.21 -6.95 -19.66
CA PRO A 6 -8.78 -5.73 -20.33
C PRO A 6 -9.28 -4.44 -19.67
N HIS A 7 -10.37 -4.48 -18.92
CA HIS A 7 -10.97 -3.30 -18.28
C HIS A 7 -11.20 -3.52 -16.78
N PRO A 8 -10.13 -3.51 -15.98
CA PRO A 8 -10.22 -3.82 -14.56
C PRO A 8 -10.99 -2.72 -13.81
N LYS A 9 -12.23 -3.05 -13.41
CA LYS A 9 -13.15 -2.19 -12.66
C LYS A 9 -12.50 -1.73 -11.35
N ASN A 10 -12.55 -0.43 -11.05
CA ASN A 10 -12.06 0.17 -9.80
C ASN A 10 -10.54 0.07 -9.54
N SER A 11 -9.72 -0.11 -10.58
CA SER A 11 -8.26 -0.21 -10.44
C SER A 11 -7.62 0.96 -9.70
N GLN A 12 -8.06 2.20 -9.96
CA GLN A 12 -7.50 3.38 -9.31
C GLN A 12 -7.69 3.38 -7.79
N LYS A 13 -8.88 2.97 -7.30
CA LYS A 13 -9.15 2.83 -5.85
C LYS A 13 -8.30 1.73 -5.24
N LYS A 14 -8.12 0.62 -5.96
CA LYS A 14 -7.30 -0.50 -5.52
C LYS A 14 -5.82 -0.10 -5.43
N LEU A 15 -5.33 0.65 -6.41
CA LEU A 15 -3.97 1.22 -6.38
C LEU A 15 -3.79 2.21 -5.24
N LEU A 16 -4.77 3.10 -5.00
CA LEU A 16 -4.76 4.01 -3.85
C LEU A 16 -4.73 3.24 -2.52
N ALA A 17 -5.51 2.17 -2.39
CA ALA A 17 -5.53 1.33 -1.20
C ALA A 17 -4.17 0.64 -0.96
N VAL A 18 -3.55 0.10 -2.02
CA VAL A 18 -2.21 -0.51 -1.93
C VAL A 18 -1.16 0.53 -1.54
N PHE A 19 -1.17 1.69 -2.19
CA PHE A 19 -0.25 2.78 -1.86
C PHE A 19 -0.44 3.26 -0.42
N GLY A 20 -1.68 3.43 0.03
CA GLY A 20 -2.00 3.78 1.41
C GLY A 20 -1.51 2.73 2.41
N ALA A 21 -1.67 1.43 2.11
CA ALA A 21 -1.15 0.35 2.94
C ALA A 21 0.39 0.36 3.02
N MET A 22 1.08 0.58 1.90
CA MET A 22 2.55 0.70 1.86
C MET A 22 3.05 1.86 2.73
N MET A 23 2.38 3.01 2.64
CA MET A 23 2.72 4.19 3.45
C MET A 23 2.41 3.96 4.93
N ALA A 24 1.27 3.35 5.26
CA ALA A 24 0.89 3.07 6.65
C ALA A 24 1.93 2.20 7.36
N VAL A 25 2.39 1.12 6.71
CA VAL A 25 3.44 0.25 7.27
C VAL A 25 4.74 1.04 7.48
N THR A 26 5.12 1.86 6.50
CA THR A 26 6.34 2.69 6.59
C THR A 26 6.27 3.67 7.76
N VAL A 27 5.13 4.34 7.96
CA VAL A 27 4.92 5.27 9.07
C VAL A 27 4.94 4.56 10.41
N ILE A 28 4.29 3.40 10.53
CA ILE A 28 4.29 2.61 11.78
C ILE A 28 5.71 2.23 12.17
N ILE A 29 6.50 1.73 11.21
CA ILE A 29 7.91 1.36 11.46
C ILE A 29 8.71 2.59 11.88
N ALA A 30 8.54 3.73 11.20
CA ALA A 30 9.24 4.97 11.55
C ALA A 30 8.90 5.45 12.97
N ILE A 31 7.64 5.36 13.40
CA ILE A 31 7.22 5.71 14.76
C ILE A 31 7.89 4.79 15.78
N ILE A 32 7.84 3.47 15.56
CA ILE A 32 8.48 2.50 16.46
C ILE A 32 9.99 2.76 16.54
N ALA A 33 10.65 2.97 15.41
CA ALA A 33 12.08 3.25 15.34
C ALA A 33 12.45 4.54 16.10
N THR A 34 11.61 5.57 16.05
CA THR A 34 11.82 6.84 16.78
C THR A 34 11.68 6.66 18.29
N ILE A 35 10.85 5.73 18.75
CA ILE A 35 10.67 5.46 20.19
C ILE A 35 11.73 4.49 20.71
N ALA A 36 12.13 3.52 19.88
CA ALA A 36 13.11 2.49 20.23
C ALA A 36 14.57 2.93 19.99
N SER A 37 14.80 4.07 19.34
CA SER A 37 16.13 4.65 19.21
C SER A 37 16.67 5.01 20.61
N PRO A 38 17.94 4.67 20.92
CA PRO A 38 18.54 4.89 22.24
C PRO A 38 18.48 6.34 22.74
#